data_AF-A0AAV7RU01-F1
#
_entry.id   AF-A0AAV7RU01-F1
#
_cell.length_a   1.000
_cell.length_b   1.000
_cell.length_c   1.000
_cell.angle_alpha   90.00
_cell.angle_beta   90.00
_cell.angle_gamma   90.00
#
_symmetry.space_group_name_H-M   'P 1'
#
loop_
_entity.id
_entity.type
_entity.pdbx_description
1 polymer ?
#
loop_
_entity_poly.entity_id
_entity_poly.type
_entity_poly.pdbx_seq_one_letter_code
_entity_poly.pdbx_strand_id
1 'polypeptide(L)'
;MCGTDCWTDHRLILSKLNMHIQPRRHPHGKNTNRHLNVSKLEWHSVYQYLSEDFDSKLDQLSFGANSAEEGWVALRDVVYNTTLAHLDQNIHKHQDWFDDNDEDIQKLLDEKHKGFRSL
;
A
#
# COMPACT_ATOMS: atom_id res chain seq x y z
N MET A 1 -12.75 -64.17 41.69
CA MET A 1 -12.37 -64.47 40.29
C MET A 1 -11.64 -63.25 39.75
N CYS A 2 -10.64 -63.53 38.92
CA CYS A 2 -9.47 -62.74 38.51
C CYS A 2 -9.56 -61.21 38.45
N GLY A 3 -8.52 -60.57 38.99
CA GLY A 3 -8.10 -59.23 38.62
C GLY A 3 -7.61 -59.21 37.17
N THR A 4 -8.00 -58.16 36.45
CA THR A 4 -7.46 -57.85 35.13
C THR A 4 -6.45 -56.72 35.31
N ASP A 5 -5.16 -57.06 35.28
CA ASP A 5 -4.07 -56.09 35.21
C ASP A 5 -4.11 -55.39 33.84
N CYS A 6 -4.79 -54.24 33.78
CA CYS A 6 -4.80 -53.37 32.62
C CYS A 6 -3.45 -52.65 32.53
N TRP A 7 -2.47 -53.26 31.89
CA TRP A 7 -1.24 -52.57 31.47
C TRP A 7 -1.59 -51.61 30.33
N THR A 8 -2.24 -50.50 30.67
CA THR A 8 -2.26 -49.33 29.80
C THR A 8 -0.85 -48.76 29.88
N ASP A 9 0.00 -49.27 29.00
CA ASP A 9 1.42 -48.94 28.90
C ASP A 9 1.53 -47.46 28.47
N HIS A 10 1.33 -46.55 29.42
CA HIS A 10 1.44 -45.11 29.25
C HIS A 10 2.91 -44.74 29.25
N ARG A 11 3.62 -45.16 28.21
CA ARG A 11 5.00 -44.77 27.99
C ARG A 11 5.03 -43.31 27.54
N LEU A 12 5.49 -42.44 28.42
CA LEU A 12 5.78 -41.05 28.10
C LEU A 12 6.97 -41.02 27.14
N ILE A 13 6.69 -40.70 25.87
CA ILE A 13 7.73 -40.45 24.87
C ILE A 13 8.06 -38.96 24.94
N LEU A 14 9.26 -38.63 25.41
CA LEU A 14 9.82 -37.28 25.32
C LEU A 14 10.29 -37.03 23.89
N SER A 15 9.46 -36.38 23.07
CA SER A 15 9.84 -35.92 21.73
C SER A 15 10.06 -34.42 21.71
N LYS A 16 11.26 -33.97 21.31
CA LYS A 16 11.53 -32.56 21.03
C LYS A 16 11.22 -32.27 19.57
N LEU A 17 10.14 -31.55 19.32
CA LEU A 17 9.71 -31.18 17.97
C LEU A 17 10.06 -29.72 17.68
N ASN A 18 10.57 -29.44 16.48
CA ASN A 18 10.84 -28.10 15.99
C ASN A 18 9.82 -27.72 14.91
N MET A 19 8.61 -27.33 15.35
CA MET A 19 7.52 -26.99 14.44
C MET A 19 7.57 -25.50 14.09
N HIS A 20 7.80 -25.20 12.82
CA HIS A 20 7.69 -23.84 12.28
C HIS A 20 6.31 -23.66 11.67
N ILE A 21 5.45 -22.92 12.37
CA ILE A 21 4.16 -22.51 11.82
C ILE A 21 4.38 -21.24 11.03
N GLN A 22 4.16 -21.29 9.72
CA GLN A 22 4.28 -20.10 8.89
C GLN A 22 3.20 -19.08 9.30
N PRO A 23 3.57 -17.82 9.60
CA PRO A 23 2.60 -16.79 9.92
C PRO A 23 1.58 -16.66 8.79
N ARG A 24 0.30 -16.51 9.15
CA ARG A 24 -0.77 -16.29 8.18
C ARG A 24 -0.50 -14.97 7.47
N ARG A 25 -0.20 -15.02 6.17
CA ARG A 25 -0.10 -13.79 5.36
C ARG A 25 -1.48 -13.17 5.30
N HIS A 26 -1.62 -11.94 5.77
CA HIS A 26 -2.84 -11.16 5.54
C HIS A 26 -3.00 -10.99 4.02
N PRO A 27 -4.15 -11.37 3.44
CA PRO A 27 -4.39 -11.07 2.04
C PRO A 27 -4.35 -9.56 1.89
N HIS A 28 -3.37 -9.07 1.13
CA HIS A 28 -3.34 -7.67 0.75
C HIS A 28 -4.66 -7.38 0.02
N GLY A 29 -5.36 -6.34 0.48
CA GLY A 29 -6.61 -5.90 -0.14
C GLY A 29 -6.41 -5.61 -1.63
N LYS A 30 -7.50 -5.57 -2.39
CA LYS A 30 -7.43 -5.14 -3.80
C LYS A 30 -6.73 -3.79 -3.87
N ASN A 31 -5.79 -3.66 -4.80
CA ASN A 31 -5.13 -2.39 -5.07
C ASN A 31 -6.19 -1.37 -5.48
N THR A 32 -6.51 -0.45 -4.57
CA THR A 32 -7.31 0.72 -4.90
C THR A 32 -6.43 1.69 -5.66
N ASN A 33 -7.02 2.40 -6.63
CA ASN A 33 -6.32 3.50 -7.29
C ASN A 33 -5.87 4.52 -6.25
N ARG A 34 -4.60 4.93 -6.32
CA ARG A 34 -4.07 5.98 -5.43
C ARG A 34 -4.77 7.30 -5.75
N HIS A 35 -4.97 8.13 -4.73
CA HIS A 35 -5.53 9.47 -4.89
C HIS A 35 -4.69 10.31 -5.85
N LEU A 36 -5.33 11.15 -6.65
CA LEU A 36 -4.65 12.10 -7.54
C LEU A 36 -4.07 13.27 -6.73
N ASN A 37 -2.93 13.81 -7.17
CA ASN A 37 -2.31 14.96 -6.51
C ASN A 37 -2.97 16.27 -6.96
N VAL A 38 -4.10 16.60 -6.33
CA VAL A 38 -4.87 17.83 -6.62
C VAL A 38 -4.12 19.12 -6.30
N SER A 39 -3.07 19.09 -5.45
CA SER A 39 -2.25 20.27 -5.16
C SER A 39 -1.52 20.81 -6.39
N LYS A 40 -1.33 19.99 -7.43
CA LYS A 40 -0.75 20.45 -8.69
C LYS A 40 -1.65 21.41 -9.47
N LEU A 41 -2.96 21.50 -9.14
CA LEU A 41 -3.87 22.45 -9.77
C LEU A 41 -3.62 23.90 -9.35
N GLU A 42 -2.87 24.13 -8.27
CA GLU A 42 -2.45 25.49 -7.88
C GLU A 42 -1.51 26.12 -8.91
N TRP A 43 -0.87 25.31 -9.76
CA TRP A 43 0.01 25.76 -10.81
C TRP A 43 -0.79 26.09 -12.08
N HIS A 44 -0.78 27.37 -12.46
CA HIS A 44 -1.57 27.86 -13.60
C HIS A 44 -1.28 27.12 -14.92
N SER A 45 -0.02 26.77 -15.16
CA SER A 45 0.39 26.01 -16.35
C SER A 45 -0.24 24.61 -16.39
N VAL A 46 -0.26 23.90 -15.26
CA VAL A 46 -0.84 22.56 -15.16
C VAL A 46 -2.34 22.62 -15.39
N TYR A 47 -3.02 23.62 -14.82
CA TYR A 47 -4.44 23.84 -15.06
C TYR A 47 -4.75 24.09 -16.54
N GLN A 48 -3.97 24.96 -17.19
CA GLN A 48 -4.18 25.30 -18.59
C GLN A 48 -4.00 24.09 -19.51
N TYR A 49 -2.91 23.33 -19.37
CA TYR A 49 -2.68 22.13 -20.18
C TYR A 49 -3.76 21.06 -19.96
N LEU A 50 -4.21 20.90 -18.72
CA LEU A 50 -5.27 19.96 -18.37
C LEU A 50 -6.63 20.39 -18.97
N SER A 51 -6.92 21.70 -19.01
CA SER A 51 -8.14 22.22 -19.64
C SER A 51 -8.11 21.99 -21.16
N GLU A 52 -7.01 22.31 -21.83
CA GLU A 52 -6.86 22.13 -23.27
C GLU A 52 -6.95 20.65 -23.68
N ASP A 53 -6.34 19.75 -22.90
CA ASP A 53 -6.42 18.29 -23.14
C ASP A 53 -7.82 17.74 -22.85
N PHE A 54 -8.56 18.34 -21.91
CA PHE A 54 -9.95 17.98 -21.67
C PHE A 54 -10.86 18.35 -22.83
N ASP A 55 -10.75 19.57 -23.34
CA ASP A 55 -11.55 20.01 -24.49
C ASP A 55 -11.33 19.06 -25.68
N SER A 56 -10.07 18.72 -25.96
CA SER A 56 -9.73 17.79 -27.05
C SER A 56 -10.29 16.38 -26.85
N LYS A 57 -10.21 15.80 -25.64
CA LYS A 57 -10.60 14.42 -25.38
C LYS A 57 -12.10 14.24 -25.18
N LEU A 58 -12.78 15.25 -24.63
CA LEU A 58 -14.23 15.23 -24.47
C LEU A 58 -14.93 15.41 -25.82
N ASP A 59 -14.38 16.21 -26.74
CA ASP A 59 -14.91 16.34 -28.10
C ASP A 59 -14.82 15.03 -28.91
N GLN A 60 -13.85 14.16 -28.57
CA GLN A 60 -13.70 12.85 -29.19
C GLN A 60 -14.64 11.78 -28.61
N LEU A 61 -15.29 12.05 -27.47
CA LEU A 61 -16.23 11.11 -26.85
C LEU A 61 -17.58 11.15 -27.56
N SER A 62 -17.92 10.06 -28.25
CA SER A 62 -19.24 9.87 -28.82
C SER A 62 -20.14 9.05 -27.88
N PHE A 63 -21.18 9.70 -27.36
CA PHE A 63 -22.19 9.07 -26.51
C PHE A 63 -23.35 8.42 -27.31
N GLY A 64 -23.38 8.63 -28.64
CA GLY A 64 -24.54 8.26 -29.46
C GLY A 64 -24.57 6.81 -29.97
N ALA A 65 -23.49 6.05 -29.83
CA ALA A 65 -23.36 4.69 -30.40
C ALA A 65 -23.51 3.56 -29.37
N ASN A 66 -23.34 3.86 -28.08
CA ASN A 66 -23.21 2.87 -27.00
C ASN A 66 -24.35 3.05 -25.98
N SER A 67 -24.61 2.05 -25.14
CA SER A 67 -25.60 2.19 -24.06
C SER A 67 -25.21 3.32 -23.09
N ALA A 68 -26.19 3.87 -22.37
CA ALA A 68 -25.93 4.94 -21.40
C ALA A 68 -24.88 4.54 -20.35
N GLU A 69 -24.83 3.27 -19.95
CA GLU A 69 -23.85 2.72 -19.01
C GLU A 69 -22.43 2.80 -19.59
N GLU A 70 -22.27 2.39 -20.86
CA GLU A 70 -20.99 2.40 -21.56
C GLU A 70 -20.49 3.83 -21.82
N GLY A 71 -21.40 4.75 -22.11
CA GLY A 71 -21.10 6.19 -22.21
C GLY A 71 -20.56 6.75 -20.89
N TRP A 72 -21.21 6.42 -19.76
CA TRP A 72 -20.75 6.83 -18.44
C TRP A 72 -19.39 6.26 -18.05
N VAL A 73 -19.14 5.00 -18.39
CA VAL A 73 -17.84 4.35 -18.20
C VAL A 73 -16.76 5.06 -19.01
N ALA A 74 -17.02 5.33 -20.29
CA ALA A 74 -16.07 6.01 -21.17
C ALA A 74 -15.74 7.43 -20.69
N LEU A 75 -16.75 8.20 -20.27
CA LEU A 75 -16.54 9.53 -19.71
C LEU A 75 -15.69 9.48 -18.44
N ARG A 76 -16.03 8.60 -17.49
CA ARG A 76 -15.27 8.45 -16.25
C ARG A 76 -13.81 8.11 -16.55
N ASP A 77 -13.57 7.18 -17.46
CA ASP A 77 -12.23 6.68 -17.76
C ASP A 77 -11.41 7.76 -18.49
N VAL A 78 -12.01 8.52 -19.41
CA VAL A 78 -11.34 9.69 -20.04
C VAL A 78 -11.03 10.75 -19.00
N VAL A 79 -11.97 11.09 -18.12
CA VAL A 79 -11.77 12.10 -17.07
C VAL A 79 -10.64 11.68 -16.13
N TYR A 80 -10.68 10.43 -15.66
CA TYR A 80 -9.70 9.90 -14.73
C TYR A 80 -8.30 9.75 -15.35
N ASN A 81 -8.20 9.19 -16.57
CA ASN A 81 -6.89 8.98 -17.20
C ASN A 81 -6.23 10.29 -17.61
N THR A 82 -7.01 11.27 -18.04
CA THR A 82 -6.51 12.61 -18.41
C THR A 82 -6.00 13.35 -17.18
N THR A 83 -6.78 13.35 -16.09
CA THR A 83 -6.32 13.93 -14.82
C THR A 83 -5.11 13.20 -14.26
N LEU A 84 -5.06 11.88 -14.37
CA LEU A 84 -3.91 11.08 -13.93
C LEU A 84 -2.62 11.44 -14.67
N ALA A 85 -2.69 11.69 -15.98
CA ALA A 85 -1.52 12.04 -16.80
C ALA A 85 -0.92 13.41 -16.44
N HIS A 86 -1.73 14.36 -15.99
CA HIS A 86 -1.29 15.72 -15.65
C HIS A 86 -1.01 15.91 -14.16
N LEU A 87 -1.84 15.34 -13.29
CA LEU A 87 -1.73 15.51 -11.85
C LEU A 87 -0.79 14.50 -11.20
N ASP A 88 -0.56 13.35 -11.83
CA ASP A 88 0.05 12.15 -11.22
C ASP A 88 -0.71 11.67 -9.97
N GLN A 89 -0.29 10.50 -9.47
CA GLN A 89 -0.75 9.99 -8.20
C GLN A 89 -0.08 10.74 -7.04
N ASN A 90 -0.84 10.95 -5.98
CA ASN A 90 -0.33 11.42 -4.72
C ASN A 90 0.73 10.44 -4.22
N ILE A 91 1.94 10.96 -4.05
CA ILE A 91 3.03 10.21 -3.47
C ILE A 91 2.92 10.41 -1.97
N HIS A 92 2.52 9.36 -1.25
CA HIS A 92 2.68 9.36 0.19
C HIS A 92 4.17 9.51 0.50
N LYS A 93 4.54 10.69 1.01
CA LYS A 93 5.73 10.79 1.84
C LYS A 93 5.33 10.09 3.13
N HIS A 94 5.90 8.92 3.38
CA HIS A 94 5.90 8.35 4.72
C HIS A 94 6.71 9.33 5.55
N GLN A 95 6.00 10.27 6.15
CA GLN A 95 6.43 11.01 7.32
C GLN A 95 5.93 10.14 8.48
N ASP A 96 6.73 9.14 8.84
CA ASP A 96 6.50 8.48 10.12
C ASP A 96 7.02 9.43 11.21
N TRP A 97 6.46 9.34 12.41
CA TRP A 97 6.80 10.17 13.57
C TRP A 97 8.32 10.30 13.82
N PHE A 98 9.08 9.31 13.37
CA PHE A 98 10.52 9.25 13.53
C PHE A 98 11.31 10.11 12.54
N ASP A 99 10.74 10.52 11.40
CA ASP A 99 11.47 11.27 10.37
C ASP A 99 11.87 12.66 10.86
N ASP A 100 11.04 13.31 11.68
CA ASP A 100 11.34 14.60 12.31
C ASP A 100 12.47 14.51 13.36
N ASN A 101 12.70 13.32 13.92
CA ASN A 101 13.69 13.07 14.96
C ASN A 101 14.90 12.27 14.46
N ASP A 102 14.99 11.94 13.17
CA ASP A 102 16.00 11.02 12.64
C ASP A 102 17.42 11.54 12.88
N GLU A 103 17.65 12.84 12.68
CA GLU A 103 18.95 13.46 12.95
C GLU A 103 19.37 13.35 14.43
N ASP A 104 18.43 13.57 15.36
CA ASP A 104 18.67 13.46 16.80
C ASP A 104 18.91 11.99 17.22
N ILE A 105 18.16 11.05 16.63
CA ILE A 105 18.33 9.62 16.86
C ILE A 105 19.69 9.14 16.34
N GLN A 106 20.10 9.56 15.13
CA GLN A 106 21.42 9.22 14.57
C GLN A 106 22.55 9.74 15.46
N LYS A 107 22.44 10.98 15.96
CA LYS A 107 23.41 11.56 16.88
C LYS A 107 23.57 10.73 18.16
N LEU A 108 22.45 10.33 18.78
CA LEU A 108 22.46 9.48 19.98
C LEU A 108 23.06 8.09 19.70
N LEU A 109 22.76 7.51 18.53
CA LEU A 109 23.33 6.23 18.11
C LEU A 109 24.85 6.33 17.92
N ASP A 110 25.35 7.40 17.32
CA ASP A 110 26.77 7.64 17.12
C ASP A 110 27.52 7.78 18.44
N GLU A 111 26.95 8.50 19.41
CA GLU A 111 27.51 8.63 20.76
C GLU A 111 27.61 7.27 21.46
N LYS A 112 26.53 6.47 21.41
CA LYS A 112 26.51 5.12 21.95
C LYS A 112 27.57 4.22 21.30
N HIS A 113 27.69 4.27 19.98
CA HIS A 113 28.66 3.45 19.24
C HIS A 113 30.11 3.85 19.52
N LYS A 114 30.40 5.15 19.73
CA LYS A 114 31.73 5.59 20.16
C LYS A 114 32.09 5.04 21.53
N GLY A 115 31.17 5.13 22.50
CA GLY A 115 31.38 4.60 23.85
C GLY A 115 31.60 3.09 23.89
N PHE A 116 30.93 2.33 23.01
CA PHE A 116 31.12 0.88 22.89
C PHE A 116 32.42 0.45 22.21
N ARG A 117 32.96 1.27 21.29
CA ARG A 117 34.21 0.97 20.58
C ARG A 117 35.47 1.38 21.36
N SER A 118 35.32 2.17 22.42
CA SER A 118 36.42 2.58 23.30
C SER A 118 36.64 1.64 24.50
N LEU A 119 35.88 0.54 24.59
CA LEU A 119 36.05 -0.57 25.52
C LEU A 119 36.69 -1.77 24.80
#